data_AF-A0A9E0L866-F1
#
_entry.id   AF-A0A9E0L866-F1
#
_cell.length_a   1.000
_cell.length_b   1.000
_cell.length_c   1.000
_cell.angle_alpha   90.00
_cell.angle_beta   90.00
_cell.angle_gamma   90.00
#
_symmetry.space_group_name_H-M   'P 1'
#
loop_
_entity.id
_entity.type
_entity.pdbx_description
1 polymer ?
#
loop_
_entity_poly.entity_id
_entity_poly.type
_entity_poly.pdbx_seq_one_letter_code
_entity_poly.pdbx_strand_id
1 'polypeptide(L)'
;MSHLLEFYGEECPHCIKIKPLIESVEKELGVKVDSFEVWHNDENLKLLETHDKGFCGGVPFLINTNTGKWICGEATLDELKAWAK
;
A
#
# COMPACT_ATOMS: atom_id res chain seq x y z
N MET A 1 -2.23 1.74 15.11
CA MET A 1 -2.37 1.97 13.65
C MET A 1 -0.97 2.15 13.13
N SER A 2 -0.61 1.40 12.11
CA SER A 2 0.70 1.53 11.50
C SER A 2 0.70 2.77 10.60
N HIS A 3 1.86 3.40 10.41
CA HIS A 3 1.95 4.57 9.55
C HIS A 3 1.94 4.21 8.07
N LEU A 4 2.19 2.94 7.77
CA LEU A 4 2.27 2.36 6.44
C LEU A 4 0.92 1.73 6.10
N LEU A 5 0.25 2.29 5.11
CA LEU A 5 -1.03 1.81 4.61
C LEU A 5 -0.82 1.29 3.19
N GLU A 6 -1.28 0.07 2.93
CA GLU A 6 -1.39 -0.51 1.60
C GLU A 6 -2.87 -0.63 1.25
N PHE A 7 -3.24 -0.20 0.05
CA PHE A 7 -4.54 -0.43 -0.55
C PHE A 7 -4.37 -1.33 -1.76
N TYR A 8 -5.08 -2.45 -1.74
CA TYR A 8 -4.96 -3.48 -2.77
C TYR A 8 -6.33 -3.98 -3.21
N GLY A 9 -6.37 -4.65 -4.36
CA GLY A 9 -7.54 -5.41 -4.83
C GLY A 9 -7.20 -6.88 -4.84
N GLU A 10 -8.07 -7.73 -4.28
CA GLU A 10 -7.81 -9.18 -4.19
C GLU A 10 -7.58 -9.83 -5.57
N GLU A 11 -8.31 -9.35 -6.57
CA GLU A 11 -8.27 -9.87 -7.95
C GLU A 11 -7.27 -9.10 -8.84
N CYS A 12 -6.49 -8.16 -8.28
CA CYS A 12 -5.54 -7.36 -9.04
C CYS A 12 -4.19 -8.10 -9.19
N PRO A 13 -3.75 -8.45 -10.43
CA PRO A 13 -2.52 -9.23 -10.65
C PRO A 13 -1.25 -8.51 -10.18
N HIS A 14 -1.26 -7.18 -10.16
CA HIS A 14 -0.14 -6.37 -9.66
C HIS A 14 -0.04 -6.42 -8.12
N CYS A 15 -1.18 -6.48 -7.42
CA CYS A 15 -1.22 -6.56 -5.96
C CYS A 15 -0.64 -7.89 -5.46
N ILE A 16 -0.96 -8.99 -6.15
CA ILE A 16 -0.47 -10.34 -5.81
C ILE A 16 1.07 -10.40 -5.86
N LYS A 17 1.71 -9.66 -6.77
CA LYS A 17 3.17 -9.60 -6.86
C LYS A 17 3.82 -8.76 -5.75
N ILE A 18 3.15 -7.68 -5.32
CA ILE A 18 3.66 -6.79 -4.28
C ILE A 18 3.54 -7.40 -2.89
N LYS A 19 2.49 -8.17 -2.63
CA LYS A 19 2.22 -8.80 -1.33
C LYS A 19 3.45 -9.50 -0.69
N PRO A 20 4.17 -10.42 -1.36
CA PRO A 20 5.35 -11.04 -0.78
C PRO A 20 6.52 -10.06 -0.57
N LEU A 21 6.59 -8.97 -1.33
CA LEU A 21 7.59 -7.93 -1.14
C LEU A 21 7.31 -7.14 0.15
N ILE A 22 6.04 -6.80 0.41
CA ILE A 22 5.65 -6.11 1.65
C ILE A 22 5.94 -6.97 2.87
N GLU A 23 5.57 -8.25 2.86
CA GLU A 23 5.88 -9.17 3.96
C GLU A 23 7.40 -9.24 4.23
N SER A 24 8.20 -9.19 3.15
CA SER A 24 9.66 -9.12 3.27
C SER A 24 10.12 -7.80 3.90
N VAL A 25 9.54 -6.66 3.51
CA VAL A 25 9.84 -5.34 4.08
C VAL A 25 9.46 -5.25 5.56
N GLU A 26 8.28 -5.74 5.94
CA GLU A 26 7.84 -5.81 7.33
C GLU A 26 8.82 -6.60 8.18
N LYS A 27 9.25 -7.76 7.68
CA LYS A 27 10.21 -8.62 8.38
C LYS A 27 11.62 -8.04 8.44
N GLU A 28 12.10 -7.43 7.36
CA GLU A 28 13.46 -6.87 7.28
C GLU A 28 13.60 -5.56 8.05
N LEU A 29 12.60 -4.68 7.99
CA LEU A 29 12.63 -3.37 8.67
C LEU A 29 11.98 -3.41 10.06
N GLY A 30 11.28 -4.48 10.41
CA GLY A 30 10.51 -4.57 11.66
C GLY A 30 9.34 -3.58 11.70
N VAL A 31 8.83 -3.20 10.53
CA VAL A 31 7.66 -2.32 10.40
C VAL A 31 6.40 -3.15 10.23
N LYS A 32 5.24 -2.53 10.46
CA LYS A 32 3.94 -3.12 10.17
C LYS A 32 3.28 -2.34 9.04
N VAL A 33 2.74 -3.03 8.05
CA VAL A 33 1.96 -2.47 6.94
C VAL A 33 0.52 -2.93 7.12
N ASP A 34 -0.40 -1.98 7.20
CA ASP A 34 -1.82 -2.29 7.27
C ASP A 34 -2.38 -2.35 5.83
N SER A 35 -2.74 -3.55 5.39
CA SER A 35 -3.27 -3.81 4.05
C SER A 35 -4.80 -3.75 4.05
N PHE A 36 -5.38 -2.95 3.15
CA PHE A 36 -6.81 -2.72 3.01
C PHE A 36 -7.26 -3.14 1.62
N GLU A 37 -8.12 -4.14 1.56
CA GLU A 37 -8.77 -4.58 0.33
C GLU A 37 -9.89 -3.58 -0.02
N VAL A 38 -9.91 -3.03 -1.23
CA VAL A 38 -10.87 -1.96 -1.61
C VAL A 38 -11.95 -2.37 -2.62
N TRP A 39 -11.85 -3.54 -3.27
CA TRP A 39 -12.85 -3.96 -4.28
C TRP A 39 -14.10 -4.56 -3.63
N HIS A 40 -13.94 -5.26 -2.52
CA HIS A 40 -15.01 -5.93 -1.76
C HIS A 40 -15.37 -5.18 -0.46
N ASN A 41 -14.73 -4.04 -0.19
CA ASN A 41 -14.98 -3.25 1.00
C ASN A 41 -15.08 -1.74 0.70
N ASP A 42 -16.32 -1.25 0.74
CA ASP A 42 -16.67 0.16 0.48
C ASP A 42 -16.06 1.14 1.50
N GLU A 43 -15.85 0.71 2.75
CA GLU A 43 -15.21 1.55 3.78
C GLU A 43 -13.73 1.76 3.45
N ASN A 44 -13.05 0.71 3.00
CA ASN A 44 -11.65 0.79 2.57
C ASN A 44 -11.52 1.57 1.27
N LEU A 45 -12.50 1.47 0.36
CA LEU A 45 -12.54 2.28 -0.85
C LEU A 45 -12.62 3.77 -0.51
N LYS A 46 -13.48 4.17 0.44
CA LYS A 46 -13.55 5.57 0.92
C LYS A 46 -12.26 6.03 1.57
N LEU A 47 -11.58 5.15 2.31
CA LEU A 47 -10.26 5.44 2.86
C LEU A 47 -9.25 5.70 1.73
N LEU A 48 -9.22 4.82 0.71
CA LEU A 48 -8.40 5.02 -0.47
C LEU A 48 -8.69 6.38 -1.12
N GLU A 49 -9.95 6.72 -1.41
CA GLU A 49 -10.31 8.00 -2.03
C GLU A 49 -9.88 9.21 -1.18
N THR A 50 -9.99 9.10 0.14
CA THR A 50 -9.57 10.13 1.09
C THR A 50 -8.06 10.36 1.08
N HIS A 51 -7.27 9.29 0.90
CA HIS A 51 -5.80 9.33 0.90
C HIS A 51 -5.22 9.59 -0.49
N ASP A 52 -5.80 8.99 -1.53
CA ASP A 52 -5.36 9.09 -2.91
C ASP A 52 -5.51 10.51 -3.43
N LYS A 53 -6.59 11.24 -3.12
CA LYS A 53 -6.77 12.66 -3.54
C LYS A 53 -6.43 12.92 -5.03
N GLY A 54 -6.49 11.92 -5.90
CA GLY A 54 -6.08 11.99 -7.32
C GLY A 54 -4.59 11.73 -7.60
N PHE A 55 -3.84 11.11 -6.69
CA PHE A 55 -2.43 10.72 -6.90
C PHE A 55 -2.33 9.57 -7.90
N CYS A 56 -3.10 8.50 -7.69
CA CYS A 56 -3.05 7.26 -8.46
C CYS A 56 -4.42 6.89 -9.03
N GLY A 57 -5.50 7.14 -8.27
CA GLY A 57 -6.87 6.84 -8.66
C GLY A 57 -7.20 5.34 -8.71
N GLY A 58 -6.32 4.47 -8.21
CA GLY A 58 -6.46 3.02 -8.30
C GLY A 58 -5.49 2.24 -7.42
N VAL A 59 -5.57 0.91 -7.49
CA VAL A 59 -4.72 -0.03 -6.74
C VAL A 59 -3.75 -0.77 -7.66
N PRO A 60 -2.56 -1.18 -7.18
CA PRO A 60 -2.04 -1.02 -5.82
C PRO A 60 -1.62 0.41 -5.48
N PHE A 61 -2.01 0.88 -4.29
CA PHE A 61 -1.65 2.20 -3.76
C PHE A 61 -1.09 2.05 -2.36
N LEU A 62 0.11 2.57 -2.11
CA LEU A 62 0.73 2.54 -0.80
C LEU A 62 1.01 3.96 -0.33
N ILE A 63 0.70 4.28 0.93
CA ILE A 63 0.93 5.59 1.51
C ILE A 63 1.51 5.50 2.92
N ASN A 64 2.60 6.23 3.14
CA ASN A 64 3.22 6.38 4.44
C ASN A 64 2.69 7.68 5.03
N THR A 65 1.76 7.56 5.98
CA THR A 65 1.12 8.70 6.66
C THR A 65 2.09 9.50 7.54
N ASN A 66 3.25 8.95 7.88
CA ASN A 66 4.26 9.65 8.67
C ASN A 66 5.14 10.56 7.79
N THR A 67 5.60 10.06 6.65
CA THR A 67 6.48 10.83 5.74
C THR A 67 5.71 11.55 4.64
N GLY A 68 4.45 11.18 4.43
CA GLY A 68 3.64 11.62 3.31
C GLY A 68 4.10 11.06 1.97
N LYS A 69 4.96 10.03 1.93
CA LYS A 69 5.36 9.36 0.68
C LYS A 69 4.26 8.42 0.20
N TRP A 70 4.05 8.34 -1.10
CA TRP A 70 3.14 7.39 -1.72
C TRP A 70 3.80 6.65 -2.88
N ILE A 71 3.26 5.48 -3.20
CA ILE A 71 3.64 4.64 -4.33
C ILE A 71 2.35 4.25 -5.05
N CYS A 72 2.39 4.34 -6.38
CA CYS A 72 1.29 4.00 -7.27
C CYS A 72 1.75 2.90 -8.23
N GLY A 73 1.03 1.78 -8.28
CA GLY A 73 1.32 0.68 -9.20
C GLY A 73 2.36 -0.31 -8.69
N GLU A 74 2.93 -1.10 -9.62
CA GLU A 74 4.01 -2.05 -9.30
C GLU A 74 5.24 -1.31 -8.76
N ALA A 75 5.75 -1.77 -7.62
CA ALA A 75 6.94 -1.23 -6.99
C ALA A 75 7.94 -2.33 -6.67
N THR A 76 9.21 -1.97 -6.72
CA THR A 76 10.30 -2.88 -6.36
C THR A 76 10.49 -2.95 -4.84
N LEU A 77 11.16 -4.00 -4.38
CA LEU A 77 11.48 -4.17 -2.96
C LEU A 77 12.24 -2.96 -2.39
N ASP A 78 13.18 -2.40 -3.15
CA ASP A 78 13.94 -1.23 -2.73
C ASP A 78 13.08 0.03 -2.60
N GLU A 79 12.11 0.23 -3.49
CA GLU A 79 11.14 1.33 -3.39
C GLU A 79 10.24 1.17 -2.16
N LEU A 80 9.74 -0.04 -1.93
CA LEU A 80 8.94 -0.35 -0.74
C LEU A 80 9.75 -0.11 0.54
N LYS A 81 11.04 -0.49 0.57
CA LYS A 81 11.94 -0.19 1.69
C LYS A 81 12.17 1.31 1.87
N ALA A 82 12.33 2.06 0.78
CA ALA A 82 12.54 3.51 0.83
C ALA A 82 11.28 4.28 1.24
N TRP A 83 10.10 3.73 0.96
CA TRP A 83 8.80 4.25 1.39
C TRP A 83 8.49 3.90 2.84
N ALA A 84 8.89 2.70 3.29
CA ALA A 84 8.70 2.24 4.66
C ALA A 84 9.60 2.93 5.70
N LYS A 85 10.68 3.59 5.23
CA LYS A 85 11.59 4.42 6.02
C LYS A 85 11.16 5.89 6.05
#